data_AF-A0A200Q132-F1
#
_entry.id   AF-A0A200Q132-F1
#
_cell.length_a   1.000
_cell.length_b   1.000
_cell.length_c   1.000
_cell.angle_alpha   90.00
_cell.angle_beta   90.00
_cell.angle_gamma   90.00
#
_symmetry.space_group_name_H-M   'P 1'
#
loop_
_entity.id
_entity.type
_entity.pdbx_description
1 polymer ?
#
loop_
_entity_poly.entity_id
_entity_poly.type
_entity_poly.pdbx_seq_one_letter_code
_entity_poly.pdbx_strand_id
1 'polypeptide(L)'
;MQVLIDVRSALNPALPREQVNLAEWAMQWHKKGLLEKIIDPKIAGTISDGSLKKFAEAAEKCLAEYGVDRPSMGDVLWNLEYALQPQEASSQLDAVNETRLIKPKILI
;
A
#
# COMPACT_ATOMS: atom_id res chain seq x y z
N MET A 1 -3.62 -8.30 -5.59
CA MET A 1 -3.93 -6.91 -5.17
C MET A 1 -5.02 -6.81 -4.12
N GLN A 2 -6.01 -7.73 -4.12
CA GLN A 2 -7.08 -7.81 -3.12
C GLN A 2 -6.58 -7.81 -1.65
N VAL A 3 -5.40 -8.41 -1.40
CA VAL A 3 -4.84 -8.60 -0.05
C VAL A 3 -4.36 -7.28 0.60
N LEU A 4 -4.14 -6.21 -0.19
CA LEU A 4 -3.54 -4.98 0.34
C LEU A 4 -4.56 -3.96 0.87
N ILE A 5 -5.83 -4.07 0.45
CA ILE A 5 -6.82 -3.01 0.62
C ILE A 5 -7.81 -3.40 1.73
N ASP A 6 -8.45 -4.55 1.64
CA ASP A 6 -9.34 -5.01 2.72
C ASP A 6 -9.53 -6.52 2.59
N VAL A 7 -9.81 -7.22 3.68
CA VAL A 7 -10.11 -8.67 3.66
C VAL A 7 -11.45 -8.95 2.95
N ARG A 8 -12.14 -7.90 2.49
CA ARG A 8 -13.39 -7.96 1.74
C ARG A 8 -13.17 -8.64 0.38
N SER A 9 -14.21 -9.34 -0.07
CA SER A 9 -14.30 -9.88 -1.43
C SER A 9 -14.27 -8.76 -2.47
N ALA A 10 -13.74 -9.04 -3.67
CA ALA A 10 -13.66 -8.07 -4.77
C ALA A 10 -15.01 -7.45 -5.12
N LEU A 11 -16.08 -8.25 -4.99
CA LEU A 11 -17.46 -7.85 -5.11
C LEU A 11 -18.21 -8.25 -3.85
N ASN A 12 -18.80 -7.28 -3.15
CA ASN A 12 -19.66 -7.54 -2.00
C ASN A 12 -21.04 -6.88 -2.21
N PRO A 13 -22.06 -7.63 -2.67
CA PRO A 13 -23.38 -7.06 -2.94
C PRO A 13 -24.15 -6.66 -1.68
N ALA A 14 -23.67 -7.00 -0.48
CA ALA A 14 -24.27 -6.57 0.79
C ALA A 14 -23.88 -5.14 1.19
N LEU A 15 -22.94 -4.52 0.48
CA LEU A 15 -22.52 -3.14 0.71
C LEU A 15 -23.34 -2.13 -0.14
N PRO A 16 -23.32 -0.84 0.22
CA PRO A 16 -23.90 0.22 -0.61
C PRO A 16 -23.33 0.16 -2.02
N ARG A 17 -24.12 0.51 -3.04
CA ARG A 17 -23.75 0.40 -4.47
C ARG A 17 -22.34 0.91 -4.80
N GLU A 18 -21.93 2.01 -4.19
CA GLU A 18 -20.60 2.63 -4.40
C GLU A 18 -19.43 1.85 -3.79
N GLN A 19 -19.70 0.92 -2.87
CA GLN A 19 -18.72 0.10 -2.15
C GLN A 19 -18.78 -1.38 -2.56
N VAL A 20 -19.71 -1.76 -3.45
CA VAL A 20 -19.83 -3.15 -3.91
C VAL A 20 -18.57 -3.58 -4.65
N ASN A 21 -18.01 -2.69 -5.47
CA ASN A 21 -16.77 -2.92 -6.21
C ASN A 21 -15.58 -2.35 -5.43
N LEU A 22 -14.74 -3.23 -4.90
CA LEU A 22 -13.59 -2.80 -4.11
C LEU A 22 -12.61 -1.97 -4.94
N ALA A 23 -12.42 -2.29 -6.22
CA ALA A 23 -11.48 -1.58 -7.09
C ALA A 23 -11.92 -0.12 -7.29
N GLU A 24 -13.19 0.09 -7.64
CA GLU A 24 -13.73 1.46 -7.80
C GLU A 24 -13.72 2.22 -6.48
N TRP A 25 -14.06 1.55 -5.37
CA TRP A 25 -14.03 2.16 -4.05
C TRP A 25 -12.61 2.57 -3.65
N ALA A 26 -11.63 1.69 -3.80
CA ALA A 26 -10.23 1.96 -3.48
C ALA A 26 -9.65 3.09 -4.34
N MET A 27 -9.99 3.13 -5.64
CA MET A 27 -9.56 4.18 -6.56
C MET A 27 -10.10 5.56 -6.15
N GLN A 28 -11.30 5.65 -5.58
CA GLN A 28 -11.83 6.91 -5.07
C GLN A 28 -11.02 7.43 -3.87
N TRP A 29 -10.57 6.53 -2.98
CA TRP A 29 -9.73 6.90 -1.85
C TRP A 29 -8.29 7.22 -2.26
N HIS A 30 -7.76 6.51 -3.26
CA HIS A 30 -6.48 6.83 -3.89
C HIS A 30 -6.47 8.25 -4.46
N LYS A 31 -7.50 8.62 -5.25
CA LYS A 31 -7.65 9.97 -5.81
C LYS A 31 -7.78 11.06 -4.74
N LYS A 32 -8.29 10.72 -3.56
CA LYS A 32 -8.38 11.62 -2.40
C LYS A 32 -7.08 11.70 -1.59
N GLY A 33 -6.08 10.86 -1.90
CA GLY A 33 -4.82 10.76 -1.17
C GLY A 33 -4.95 10.10 0.21
N LEU A 34 -6.07 9.43 0.49
CA LEU A 34 -6.40 8.84 1.80
C LEU A 34 -6.33 7.32 1.76
N LEU A 35 -5.17 6.79 1.34
CA LEU A 35 -4.94 5.34 1.24
C LEU A 35 -4.97 4.65 2.60
N GLU A 36 -4.53 5.33 3.66
CA GLU A 36 -4.56 4.86 5.05
C GLU A 36 -5.94 4.37 5.54
N LYS A 37 -7.03 4.87 4.94
CA LYS A 37 -8.41 4.51 5.30
C LYS A 37 -8.88 3.21 4.65
N ILE A 38 -8.16 2.76 3.63
CA ILE A 38 -8.49 1.59 2.82
C ILE A 38 -7.44 0.50 2.94
N ILE A 39 -6.59 0.52 3.97
CA ILE A 39 -5.60 -0.53 4.21
C ILE A 39 -6.14 -1.46 5.28
N ASP A 40 -5.82 -2.75 5.17
CA ASP A 40 -6.12 -3.71 6.22
C ASP A 40 -5.52 -3.23 7.55
N PRO A 41 -6.33 -3.08 8.63
CA PRO A 41 -5.83 -2.68 9.94
C PRO A 41 -4.65 -3.51 10.46
N LYS A 42 -4.50 -4.76 10.00
CA LYS A 42 -3.39 -5.64 10.35
C LYS A 42 -2.05 -5.21 9.74
N ILE A 43 -2.07 -4.53 8.59
CA ILE A 43 -0.85 -4.08 7.88
C ILE A 43 -0.67 -2.56 7.93
N ALA A 44 -1.70 -1.81 8.32
CA ALA A 44 -1.66 -0.35 8.42
C ALA A 44 -0.55 0.18 9.36
N GLY A 45 -0.14 -0.61 10.36
CA GLY A 45 0.95 -0.26 11.27
C GLY A 45 2.32 -0.83 10.89
N THR A 46 2.39 -1.67 9.85
CA THR A 46 3.64 -2.32 9.44
C THR A 46 4.12 -1.83 8.09
N ILE A 47 3.25 -1.32 7.22
CA ILE A 47 3.60 -0.78 5.90
C ILE A 47 4.09 0.67 6.01
N SER A 48 5.12 1.03 5.24
CA SER A 48 5.58 2.42 5.16
C SER A 48 4.75 3.21 4.15
N ASP A 49 4.48 4.47 4.44
CA ASP A 49 3.68 5.34 3.55
C ASP A 49 4.25 5.42 2.12
N GLY A 50 5.57 5.40 2.00
CA GLY A 50 6.27 5.40 0.71
C GLY A 50 6.03 4.12 -0.09
N SER A 51 6.08 2.97 0.58
CA SER A 51 5.80 1.65 0.00
C SER A 51 4.33 1.56 -0.43
N LEU A 52 3.42 1.92 0.48
CA LEU A 52 1.98 1.96 0.25
C LEU A 52 1.62 2.79 -0.99
N LYS A 53 2.17 4.00 -1.10
CA LYS A 53 1.90 4.87 -2.26
C LYS A 53 2.34 4.22 -3.56
N LYS A 54 3.50 3.55 -3.57
CA LYS A 54 4.01 2.84 -4.75
C LYS A 54 3.14 1.65 -5.13
N PHE A 55 2.64 0.91 -4.15
CA PHE A 55 1.65 -0.15 -4.40
C PHE A 55 0.36 0.40 -5.02
N ALA A 56 -0.15 1.54 -4.54
CA ALA A 56 -1.35 2.16 -5.08
C ALA A 56 -1.14 2.74 -6.50
N GLU A 57 0.04 3.27 -6.80
CA GLU A 57 0.40 3.71 -8.16
C GLU A 57 0.44 2.51 -9.14
N ALA A 58 1.01 1.38 -8.71
CA ALA A 58 1.05 0.16 -9.52
C ALA A 58 -0.37 -0.39 -9.77
N ALA A 59 -1.20 -0.35 -8.74
CA ALA A 59 -2.58 -0.77 -8.77
C ALA A 59 -3.45 0.03 -9.74
N GLU A 60 -3.32 1.35 -9.71
CA GLU A 60 -4.05 2.26 -10.59
C GLU A 60 -3.79 1.91 -12.06
N LYS A 61 -2.53 1.64 -12.42
CA LYS A 61 -2.17 1.21 -13.78
C LYS A 61 -2.78 -0.14 -14.14
N CYS A 62 -2.81 -1.09 -13.20
CA CYS A 62 -3.46 -2.40 -13.42
C CYS A 62 -4.97 -2.28 -13.65
N LEU A 63 -5.61 -1.30 -13.01
CA LEU A 63 -7.04 -1.03 -13.06
C LEU A 63 -7.43 -0.03 -14.15
N ALA A 64 -6.51 0.31 -15.05
CA ALA A 64 -6.81 1.22 -16.16
C ALA A 64 -7.99 0.72 -17.00
N GLU A 65 -8.83 1.67 -17.43
CA GLU A 65 -10.02 1.41 -18.23
C GLU A 65 -9.66 0.77 -19.57
N TYR A 66 -8.60 1.26 -20.21
CA TYR A 66 -8.07 0.74 -21.45
C TYR A 66 -7.00 -0.34 -21.20
N GLY A 67 -7.13 -1.47 -21.88
CA GLY A 67 -6.18 -2.58 -21.77
C GLY A 67 -4.77 -2.25 -22.23
N VAL A 68 -4.60 -1.25 -23.11
CA VAL A 68 -3.29 -0.80 -23.61
C VAL A 68 -2.47 -0.05 -22.56
N ASP A 69 -3.14 0.54 -21.57
CA ASP A 69 -2.49 1.25 -20.46
C ASP A 69 -2.13 0.30 -19.31
N ARG A 70 -2.64 -0.94 -19.37
CA ARG A 70 -2.36 -1.94 -18.34
C ARG A 70 -0.94 -2.45 -18.51
N PRO A 71 -0.13 -2.41 -17.44
CA PRO A 71 1.24 -2.90 -17.46
C PRO A 71 1.28 -4.41 -17.72
N SER A 72 2.37 -4.89 -18.30
CA SER A 72 2.60 -6.33 -18.38
C SER A 72 2.81 -6.92 -16.98
N MET A 73 2.61 -8.23 -16.82
CA MET A 73 2.89 -8.89 -15.53
C MET A 73 4.35 -8.73 -15.08
N GLY A 74 5.30 -8.57 -16.01
CA GLY A 74 6.69 -8.26 -15.69
C GLY A 74 6.86 -6.85 -15.12
N ASP A 75 6.21 -5.87 -15.73
CA ASP A 75 6.20 -4.49 -15.21
C ASP A 75 5.52 -4.42 -13.84
N VAL A 76 4.43 -5.18 -13.64
CA VAL A 76 3.77 -5.28 -12.33
C VAL A 76 4.75 -5.80 -11.29
N LEU A 77 5.43 -6.92 -11.55
CA LEU A 77 6.41 -7.48 -10.62
C LEU A 77 7.50 -6.46 -10.27
N TRP A 78 8.05 -5.78 -11.28
CA TRP A 78 9.05 -4.74 -11.08
C TRP A 78 8.55 -3.60 -10.19
N ASN A 79 7.32 -3.12 -10.41
CA ASN A 79 6.75 -2.06 -9.57
C ASN A 79 6.55 -2.52 -8.11
N LEU A 80 6.22 -3.80 -7.89
CA LEU A 80 6.07 -4.36 -6.54
C LEU A 80 7.44 -4.49 -5.84
N GLU A 81 8.47 -4.97 -6.54
CA GLU A 81 9.85 -5.01 -6.01
C GLU A 81 10.36 -3.60 -5.68
N TYR A 82 10.04 -2.62 -6.52
CA TYR A 82 10.37 -1.23 -6.27
C TYR A 82 9.62 -0.66 -5.05
N ALA A 83 8.36 -1.03 -4.85
CA ALA A 83 7.58 -0.63 -3.68
C ALA A 83 8.12 -1.22 -2.37
N LEU A 84 8.80 -2.38 -2.42
CA LEU A 84 9.42 -3.01 -1.25
C LEU A 84 10.68 -2.28 -0.77
N GLN A 85 11.41 -1.57 -1.64
CA GLN A 85 12.64 -0.88 -1.23
C GLN A 85 12.41 0.21 -0.16
N PRO A 86 11.38 1.10 -0.27
CA PRO A 86 10.99 2.00 0.82
C PRO A 86 10.56 1.29 2.10
N GLN A 87 9.98 0.09 1.99
CA GLN A 87 9.58 -0.72 3.14
C GLN A 87 10.82 -1.20 3.91
N GLU A 88 11.79 -1.77 3.20
CA GLU A 88 13.06 -2.24 3.78
C GLU A 88 13.84 -1.09 4.41
N ALA A 89 13.95 0.05 3.72
CA ALA A 89 14.59 1.24 4.26
C ALA A 89 13.93 1.75 5.54
N SER A 90 12.59 1.70 5.64
CA SER A 90 11.87 2.07 6.87
C SER A 90 12.10 1.07 8.01
N SER A 91 12.08 -0.23 7.73
CA SER A 91 12.35 -1.27 8.74
C SER A 91 13.79 -1.24 9.26
N GLN A 92 14.75 -0.82 8.43
CA GLN A 92 16.13 -0.58 8.86
C GLN A 92 16.26 0.70 9.71
N LEU A 93 15.46 1.73 9.45
CA LEU A 93 15.41 2.91 10.32
C LEU A 93 14.84 2.56 11.69
N ASP A 94 13.83 1.69 11.79
CA ASP A 94 13.29 1.24 13.09
C ASP A 94 14.34 0.46 13.90
N ALA A 95 15.11 -0.42 13.26
CA ALA A 95 16.23 -1.13 13.90
C ALA A 95 17.38 -0.18 14.32
N VAL A 96 17.68 0.85 13.52
CA VAL A 96 18.70 1.87 13.85
C VAL A 96 18.20 2.83 14.93
N ASN A 97 16.90 3.11 14.98
CA ASN A 97 16.31 4.01 15.98
C ASN A 97 16.16 3.32 17.35
N GLU A 98 15.88 2.02 17.39
CA GLU A 98 16.03 1.21 18.62
C GLU A 98 17.49 1.20 19.11
N THR A 99 18.46 1.11 18.19
CA THR A 99 19.89 1.15 18.55
C THR A 99 20.34 2.54 19.03
N ARG A 100 19.74 3.63 18.53
CA ARG A 100 19.99 5.01 18.99
C ARG A 100 19.28 5.36 20.30
N LEU A 101 18.13 4.77 20.60
CA LEU A 101 17.41 5.01 21.85
C LEU A 101 18.00 4.25 23.05
N ILE A 102 18.84 3.22 22.83
CA ILE A 102 19.59 2.53 23.89
C ILE A 102 20.90 3.28 24.26
N LYS A 103 21.32 4.31 23.51
CA LYS A 103 22.48 5.14 23.88
C LYS A 103 22.17 6.64 23.79
N PRO A 104 21.49 7.19 24.82
CA PRO A 104 22.04 8.41 25.40
C PRO A 104 21.81 8.50 26.91
N LYS A 105 22.56 7.72 27.71
CA LYS A 105 22.89 8.09 29.09
C LYS A 105 24.26 7.50 29.45
N ILE A 106 25.31 8.24 29.12
CA ILE A 106 26.49 8.53 29.95
C ILE A 106 27.30 9.49 29.07
N LEU A 107 26.97 10.77 29.22
CA LEU A 107 27.84 11.89 28.87
C LEU A 107 28.16 12.54 30.21
N ILE A 108 29.22 12.08 30.89
CA ILE A 108 30.28 12.84 31.58
C ILE A 108 31.37 11.83 31.96
#